data_AF-A0A8B6HPS6-F1
#
_entry.id   AF-A0A8B6HPS6-F1
#
_cell.length_a   1.000
_cell.length_b   1.000
_cell.length_c   1.000
_cell.angle_alpha   90.00
_cell.angle_beta   90.00
_cell.angle_gamma   90.00
#
_symmetry.space_group_name_H-M   'P 1'
#
loop_
_entity.id
_entity.type
_entity.pdbx_description
1 polymer ?
#
loop_
_entity_poly.entity_id
_entity_poly.type
_entity_poly.pdbx_seq_one_letter_code
_entity_poly.pdbx_strand_id
1 'polypeptide(L)'
;LSFADYISPSTEFTMHEQIMIIVSTLFLSTVKTNTHIEVKCPSGKHWYLRAMSFCSSVDQYTCLLDYVNNVDIESCNGQKTEPPGDKTVINSGNFDTESCSFERFQPFSFSTSQGNTCIYKKTVCSEEGQLVYNNGSSVYDRKCRCDYTKNFSFVSTKRINMCFCDPTNEDCSCHIKQCDNEHILTP
;
A
#
# COMPACT_ATOMS: atom_id res chain seq x y z
N LEU A 1 -52.33 -39.70 55.97
CA LEU A 1 -51.74 -39.55 54.63
C LEU A 1 -50.66 -38.47 54.74
N SER A 2 -49.39 -38.59 54.40
CA SER A 2 -48.46 -39.65 53.98
C SER A 2 -47.20 -38.88 53.53
N PHE A 3 -46.00 -39.31 53.94
CA PHE A 3 -44.69 -39.26 53.23
C PHE A 3 -44.16 -37.89 52.73
N ALA A 4 -43.02 -37.41 53.22
CA ALA A 4 -41.63 -37.79 52.88
C ALA A 4 -41.12 -37.21 51.53
N ASP A 5 -40.00 -36.47 51.64
CA ASP A 5 -38.84 -36.30 50.73
C ASP A 5 -38.99 -36.21 49.20
N TYR A 6 -38.18 -35.31 48.59
CA TYR A 6 -37.40 -35.41 47.32
C TYR A 6 -37.02 -33.97 46.89
N ILE A 7 -35.81 -33.45 47.11
CA ILE A 7 -34.52 -33.62 46.39
C ILE A 7 -34.57 -33.33 44.87
N SER A 8 -34.13 -32.09 44.52
CA SER A 8 -33.13 -31.71 43.49
C SER A 8 -33.44 -31.93 41.98
N PRO A 9 -32.56 -31.51 41.03
CA PRO A 9 -32.41 -30.14 40.50
C PRO A 9 -32.50 -30.15 38.95
N SER A 10 -31.96 -29.09 38.32
CA SER A 10 -31.55 -28.97 36.91
C SER A 10 -32.55 -28.33 35.93
N THR A 11 -32.17 -27.16 35.44
CA THR A 11 -31.91 -26.99 34.01
C THR A 11 -30.98 -25.79 33.85
N GLU A 12 -29.70 -26.09 33.68
CA GLU A 12 -28.73 -25.22 33.04
C GLU A 12 -29.28 -24.86 31.66
N PHE A 13 -29.63 -23.59 31.44
CA PHE A 13 -29.71 -23.07 30.09
C PHE A 13 -28.38 -22.39 29.78
N THR A 14 -27.58 -23.16 29.05
CA THR A 14 -26.27 -22.87 28.52
C THR A 14 -26.19 -21.51 27.84
N MET A 15 -25.16 -20.76 28.23
CA MET A 15 -24.63 -19.60 27.52
C MET A 15 -24.25 -19.99 26.08
N HIS A 16 -25.15 -19.84 25.12
CA HIS A 16 -24.86 -19.76 23.69
C HIS A 16 -25.84 -18.74 23.11
N GLU A 17 -25.33 -17.84 22.28
CA GLU A 17 -26.09 -16.77 21.58
C GLU A 17 -26.32 -15.45 22.35
N GLN A 18 -25.25 -14.82 22.82
CA GLN A 18 -25.16 -13.35 22.78
C GLN A 18 -24.03 -12.92 21.84
N ILE A 19 -24.37 -13.08 20.55
CA ILE A 19 -24.08 -12.20 19.43
C ILE A 19 -23.14 -11.03 19.78
N MET A 20 -21.84 -11.27 19.55
CA MET A 20 -20.95 -10.48 18.69
C MET A 20 -21.54 -9.16 18.13
N ILE A 21 -21.82 -8.18 18.99
CA ILE A 21 -21.99 -6.77 18.60
C ILE A 21 -21.21 -5.92 19.62
N ILE A 22 -19.94 -6.26 19.84
CA ILE A 22 -18.99 -5.33 20.44
C ILE A 22 -18.24 -4.68 19.28
N VAL A 23 -18.78 -3.53 18.87
CA VAL A 23 -17.97 -2.37 18.54
C VAL A 23 -17.00 -2.62 17.36
N SER A 24 -17.56 -3.02 16.21
CA SER A 24 -17.01 -2.70 14.88
C SER A 24 -17.17 -1.21 14.54
N THR A 25 -16.91 -0.33 15.50
CA THR A 25 -16.79 1.10 15.23
C THR A 25 -15.34 1.43 14.94
N LEU A 26 -15.13 1.91 13.72
CA LEU A 26 -14.13 2.92 13.38
C LEU A 26 -12.67 2.46 13.32
N PHE A 27 -12.38 1.53 12.41
CA PHE A 27 -11.20 1.71 11.54
C PHE A 27 -11.60 1.47 10.08
N LEU A 28 -12.65 2.16 9.62
CA LEU A 28 -12.59 2.73 8.28
C LEU A 28 -11.51 3.81 8.36
N SER A 29 -10.25 3.40 8.24
CA SER A 29 -9.28 4.26 7.60
C SER A 29 -9.84 4.48 6.20
N THR A 30 -10.64 5.54 6.04
CA THR A 30 -10.77 6.19 4.76
C THR A 30 -9.35 6.43 4.32
N VAL A 31 -8.82 5.53 3.49
CA VAL A 31 -7.72 5.84 2.61
C VAL A 31 -8.28 7.00 1.82
N LYS A 32 -7.93 8.20 2.28
CA LYS A 32 -8.12 9.42 1.54
C LYS A 32 -7.24 9.19 0.32
N THR A 33 -7.83 8.58 -0.71
CA THR A 33 -7.26 8.61 -2.04
C THR A 33 -7.26 10.09 -2.33
N ASN A 34 -6.09 10.72 -2.12
CA ASN A 34 -5.82 12.00 -2.72
C ASN A 34 -5.99 11.72 -4.20
N THR A 35 -7.17 12.02 -4.71
CA THR A 35 -7.46 12.13 -6.12
C THR A 35 -6.60 13.30 -6.54
N HIS A 36 -5.37 12.99 -6.95
CA HIS A 36 -4.47 13.95 -7.50
C HIS A 36 -5.07 14.37 -8.84
N ILE A 37 -5.69 15.55 -8.84
CA ILE A 37 -6.35 16.13 -10.00
C ILE A 37 -5.25 16.56 -10.98
N GLU A 38 -5.40 16.14 -12.24
CA GLU A 38 -4.59 16.65 -13.35
C GLU A 38 -4.81 18.16 -13.49
N VAL A 39 -3.86 18.96 -12.99
CA VAL A 39 -3.85 20.39 -13.27
C VAL A 39 -2.90 20.63 -14.44
N LYS A 40 -3.39 20.38 -15.65
CA LYS A 40 -2.89 21.17 -16.79
C LYS A 40 -3.20 22.62 -16.48
N CYS A 41 -2.27 23.52 -16.77
CA CYS A 41 -2.56 24.96 -16.68
C CYS A 41 -3.88 25.25 -17.37
N PRO A 42 -4.80 26.00 -16.74
CA PRO A 42 -6.12 26.24 -17.31
C PRO A 42 -5.99 26.71 -18.76
N SER A 43 -6.76 26.10 -19.66
CA SER A 43 -6.76 26.48 -21.06
C SER A 43 -7.41 27.87 -21.19
N GLY A 44 -6.58 28.91 -21.32
CA GLY A 44 -7.05 30.29 -21.40
C GLY A 44 -6.04 31.22 -22.07
N LYS A 45 -6.54 32.25 -22.75
CA LYS A 45 -5.71 33.27 -23.43
C LYS A 45 -4.70 33.94 -22.48
N HIS A 46 -5.05 34.09 -21.21
CA HIS A 46 -4.17 34.65 -20.19
C HIS A 46 -2.99 33.72 -19.86
N TRP A 47 -3.22 32.40 -19.73
CA TRP A 47 -2.15 31.42 -19.52
C TRP A 47 -1.25 31.27 -20.74
N TYR A 48 -1.81 31.33 -21.95
CA TYR A 48 -1.02 31.34 -23.19
C TYR A 48 -0.05 32.53 -23.25
N LEU A 49 -0.53 33.74 -22.92
CA LEU A 49 0.32 34.93 -22.86
C LEU A 49 1.35 34.84 -21.73
N ARG A 50 0.98 34.29 -20.57
CA ARG A 50 1.89 34.07 -19.44
C ARG A 50 2.99 33.06 -19.81
N ALA A 51 2.62 31.95 -20.43
CA ALA A 51 3.55 30.95 -20.96
C ALA A 51 4.54 31.55 -21.97
N MET A 52 4.08 32.35 -22.94
CA MET A 52 4.97 33.04 -23.88
C MET A 52 5.87 34.10 -23.23
N SER A 53 5.42 34.73 -22.14
CA SER A 53 6.23 35.71 -21.42
C SER A 53 7.29 35.07 -20.51
N PHE A 54 7.01 33.86 -20.04
CA PHE A 54 7.84 33.15 -19.07
C PHE A 54 8.82 32.20 -19.75
N CYS A 55 8.41 31.54 -20.84
CA CYS A 55 9.17 30.50 -21.54
C CYS A 55 9.38 30.84 -23.01
N SER A 56 10.47 30.32 -23.58
CA SER A 56 10.76 30.43 -25.02
C SER A 56 9.77 29.69 -25.91
N SER A 57 9.08 28.67 -25.37
CA SER A 57 7.99 27.94 -26.03
C SER A 57 6.86 27.67 -25.05
N VAL A 58 5.61 27.74 -25.52
CA VAL A 58 4.41 27.45 -24.73
C VAL A 58 4.33 25.98 -24.33
N ASP A 59 4.84 25.07 -25.17
CA ASP A 59 4.85 23.62 -24.89
C ASP A 59 5.78 23.24 -23.73
N GLN A 60 6.70 24.15 -23.38
CA GLN A 60 7.61 23.99 -22.26
C GLN A 60 7.02 24.53 -20.95
N TYR A 61 5.88 25.21 -21.00
CA TYR A 61 5.30 25.82 -19.84
C TYR A 61 4.45 24.81 -19.06
N THR A 62 4.82 24.60 -17.80
CA THR A 62 4.09 23.78 -16.83
C THR A 62 3.81 24.59 -15.57
N CYS A 63 2.64 24.39 -14.97
CA CYS A 63 2.27 25.00 -13.70
C CYS A 63 1.69 23.94 -12.76
N LEU A 64 2.01 24.06 -11.48
CA LEU A 64 1.56 23.19 -10.41
C LEU A 64 0.99 24.03 -9.28
N LEU A 65 -0.20 23.68 -8.79
CA LEU A 65 -0.74 24.28 -7.58
C LEU A 65 -0.14 23.56 -6.36
N ASP A 66 0.66 24.27 -5.57
CA ASP A 66 1.08 23.80 -4.26
C ASP A 66 -0.07 23.99 -3.26
N TYR A 67 -0.79 22.92 -2.97
CA TYR A 67 -1.91 22.93 -2.02
C TYR A 67 -1.51 23.26 -0.57
N VAL A 68 -0.23 23.09 -0.20
CA VAL A 68 0.24 23.38 1.17
C VAL A 68 0.41 24.87 1.35
N ASN A 69 1.02 25.55 0.38
CA ASN A 69 1.30 26.98 0.44
C ASN A 69 0.28 27.84 -0.32
N ASN A 70 -0.63 27.22 -1.08
CA ASN A 70 -1.61 27.86 -1.96
C ASN A 70 -0.95 28.81 -2.98
N VAL A 71 0.16 28.36 -3.60
CA VAL A 71 0.94 29.11 -4.59
C VAL A 71 1.03 28.31 -5.88
N ASP A 72 0.89 29.00 -7.02
CA ASP A 72 1.18 28.44 -8.34
C ASP A 72 2.70 28.44 -8.59
N ILE A 73 3.24 27.26 -8.87
CA ILE A 73 4.65 27.07 -9.22
C ILE A 73 4.72 26.88 -10.73
N GLU A 74 5.42 27.78 -11.40
CA GLU A 74 5.54 27.84 -12.86
C GLU A 74 6.95 27.43 -13.30
N SER A 75 7.06 26.70 -14.41
CA SER A 75 8.34 26.25 -14.98
C SER A 75 8.33 26.17 -16.50
N CYS A 76 9.51 26.31 -17.09
CA CYS A 76 9.78 26.23 -18.52
C CYS A 76 10.48 24.94 -18.95
N ASN A 77 10.40 23.89 -18.14
CA ASN A 77 11.07 22.62 -18.42
C ASN A 77 10.14 21.58 -19.07
N GLY A 78 8.90 21.95 -19.38
CA GLY A 78 7.89 21.09 -19.98
C GLY A 78 7.38 20.02 -19.01
N GLN A 79 6.67 19.05 -19.58
CA GLN A 79 6.26 17.86 -18.84
C GLN A 79 7.46 16.91 -18.75
N LYS A 80 8.08 16.84 -17.57
CA LYS A 80 9.20 15.94 -17.33
C LYS A 80 8.66 14.54 -17.02
N THR A 81 9.18 13.55 -17.73
CA THR A 81 8.93 12.14 -17.43
C THR A 81 10.04 11.65 -16.54
N GLU A 82 9.69 11.25 -15.31
CA GLU A 82 10.67 10.72 -14.37
C GLU A 82 10.90 9.23 -14.66
N PRO A 83 12.13 8.72 -14.49
CA PRO A 83 12.42 7.30 -14.65
C PRO A 83 11.75 6.47 -13.53
N PRO A 84 11.67 5.14 -13.69
CA PRO A 84 11.19 4.28 -12.62
C PRO A 84 11.99 4.48 -11.34
N GLY A 85 11.28 4.52 -10.22
CA GLY A 85 11.83 4.71 -8.89
C GLY A 85 12.10 6.15 -8.48
N ASP A 86 11.84 7.11 -9.35
CA ASP A 86 12.01 8.51 -9.03
C ASP A 86 10.70 9.29 -9.13
N LYS A 87 10.67 10.46 -8.49
CA LYS A 87 9.57 11.40 -8.46
C LYS A 87 10.12 12.81 -8.65
N THR A 88 9.27 13.72 -9.09
CA THR A 88 9.63 15.14 -9.12
C THR A 88 9.40 15.75 -7.76
N VAL A 89 10.32 16.61 -7.35
CA VAL A 89 10.18 17.47 -6.18
C VAL A 89 10.42 18.91 -6.59
N ILE A 90 9.75 19.82 -5.89
CA ILE A 90 9.90 21.24 -6.15
C ILE A 90 10.76 21.85 -5.05
N ASN A 91 11.98 22.25 -5.41
CA ASN A 91 12.93 22.88 -4.51
C ASN A 91 13.19 24.32 -4.97
N SER A 92 12.79 25.30 -4.16
CA SER A 92 13.03 26.73 -4.45
C SER A 92 12.55 27.16 -5.85
N GLY A 93 11.42 26.63 -6.31
CA GLY A 93 10.85 26.93 -7.63
C GLY A 93 11.45 26.13 -8.80
N ASN A 94 12.42 25.24 -8.55
CA ASN A 94 12.98 24.34 -9.56
C ASN A 94 12.40 22.94 -9.44
N PHE A 95 12.26 22.28 -10.59
CA PHE A 95 11.81 20.90 -10.72
C PHE A 95 13.02 19.96 -10.68
N ASP A 96 13.23 19.34 -9.52
CA ASP A 96 14.28 18.36 -9.31
C ASP A 96 13.71 16.94 -9.33
N THR A 97 14.60 15.96 -9.48
CA THR A 97 14.26 14.53 -9.39
C THR A 97 14.79 13.98 -8.07
N GLU A 98 13.96 13.26 -7.33
CA GLU A 98 14.34 12.58 -6.10
C GLU A 98 13.86 11.12 -6.14
N SER A 99 14.60 10.20 -5.54
CA SER A 99 14.17 8.80 -5.46
C SER A 99 12.97 8.62 -4.53
N CYS A 100 12.18 7.57 -4.76
CA CYS A 100 11.07 7.20 -3.89
C CYS A 100 11.57 6.97 -2.45
N SER A 101 10.80 7.47 -1.49
CA SER A 101 11.01 7.18 -0.07
C SER A 101 11.00 5.68 0.22
N PHE A 102 11.64 5.25 1.31
CA PHE A 102 11.71 3.83 1.70
C PHE A 102 10.38 3.08 1.69
N GLU A 103 9.26 3.73 2.05
CA GLU A 103 7.93 3.13 2.13
C GLU A 103 7.17 3.06 0.79
N ARG A 104 7.74 3.62 -0.28
CA ARG A 104 7.08 3.75 -1.58
C ARG A 104 7.98 3.27 -2.71
N PHE A 105 7.35 2.97 -3.84
CA PHE A 105 8.05 2.59 -5.07
C PHE A 105 7.30 3.06 -6.30
N GLN A 106 7.96 3.01 -7.45
CA GLN A 106 7.41 3.40 -8.75
C GLN A 106 8.02 2.50 -9.84
N PRO A 107 7.28 1.49 -10.34
CA PRO A 107 7.86 0.50 -11.25
C PRO A 107 7.95 0.97 -12.71
N PHE A 108 7.26 2.05 -13.08
CA PHE A 108 7.25 2.59 -14.43
C PHE A 108 7.48 4.10 -14.43
N SER A 109 8.06 4.59 -15.53
CA SER A 109 8.22 6.01 -15.77
C SER A 109 6.87 6.70 -15.82
N PHE A 110 6.76 7.88 -15.21
CA PHE A 110 5.51 8.65 -15.23
C PHE A 110 5.79 10.14 -15.28
N SER A 111 4.83 10.86 -15.84
CA SER A 111 4.90 12.31 -15.93
C SER A 111 4.24 12.93 -14.70
N THR A 112 5.06 13.59 -13.89
CA THR A 112 4.74 14.16 -12.59
C THR A 112 4.18 15.57 -12.73
N SER A 113 2.98 15.69 -13.29
CA SER A 113 2.19 16.92 -13.08
C SER A 113 1.44 16.91 -11.75
N GLN A 114 1.62 15.88 -10.90
CA GLN A 114 0.59 15.52 -9.91
C GLN A 114 1.08 15.02 -8.54
N GLY A 115 2.37 14.89 -8.26
CA GLY A 115 2.75 14.43 -6.92
C GLY A 115 4.24 14.50 -6.60
N ASN A 116 4.54 15.15 -5.47
CA ASN A 116 5.85 15.14 -4.81
C ASN A 116 6.17 13.77 -4.15
N THR A 117 5.50 12.70 -4.59
CA THR A 117 5.56 11.37 -3.99
C THR A 117 5.33 10.29 -5.04
N CYS A 118 5.98 9.14 -4.88
CA CYS A 118 5.75 7.97 -5.73
C CYS A 118 4.36 7.39 -5.48
N ILE A 119 3.74 6.78 -6.50
CA ILE A 119 2.32 6.41 -6.45
C ILE A 119 2.10 5.18 -5.56
N TYR A 120 2.98 4.18 -5.64
CA TYR A 120 2.78 2.89 -4.99
C TYR A 120 3.38 2.86 -3.59
N LYS A 121 2.59 2.43 -2.62
CA LYS A 121 3.07 2.13 -1.27
C LYS A 121 3.56 0.69 -1.24
N LYS A 122 4.69 0.45 -0.57
CA LYS A 122 5.20 -0.91 -0.39
C LYS A 122 4.28 -1.74 0.48
N THR A 123 4.10 -2.99 0.10
CA THR A 123 3.31 -3.96 0.86
C THR A 123 3.96 -4.22 2.21
N VAL A 124 3.14 -4.46 3.24
CA VAL A 124 3.60 -4.84 4.58
C VAL A 124 3.47 -6.35 4.71
N CYS A 125 4.58 -7.03 5.05
CA CYS A 125 4.56 -8.47 5.37
C CYS A 125 4.10 -8.65 6.82
N SER A 126 2.80 -8.51 7.07
CA SER A 126 2.22 -8.49 8.43
C SER A 126 1.17 -9.56 8.68
N GLU A 127 0.87 -10.41 7.71
CA GLU A 127 -0.05 -11.53 7.95
C GLU A 127 0.61 -12.58 8.86
N GLU A 128 -0.21 -13.45 9.43
CA GLU A 128 0.27 -14.47 10.35
C GLU A 128 1.32 -15.37 9.68
N GLY A 129 2.47 -15.51 10.33
CA GLY A 129 3.58 -16.31 9.81
C GLY A 129 4.34 -15.67 8.65
N GLN A 130 4.03 -14.43 8.22
CA GLN A 130 4.84 -13.72 7.23
C GLN A 130 6.04 -13.01 7.86
N LEU A 131 7.14 -12.98 7.12
CA LEU A 131 8.36 -12.23 7.42
C LEU A 131 8.79 -11.44 6.17
N VAL A 132 9.48 -10.32 6.39
CA VAL A 132 10.13 -9.60 5.30
C VAL A 132 11.30 -10.42 4.78
N TYR A 133 11.31 -10.71 3.48
CA TYR A 133 12.46 -11.32 2.80
C TYR A 133 13.41 -10.24 2.25
N ASN A 134 12.85 -9.23 1.57
CA ASN A 134 13.59 -8.11 1.00
C ASN A 134 12.73 -6.85 1.05
N ASN A 135 13.28 -5.70 1.47
CA ASN A 135 12.54 -4.43 1.62
C ASN A 135 12.13 -3.74 0.31
N GLY A 136 12.36 -4.38 -0.83
CA GLY A 136 12.19 -3.78 -2.15
C GLY A 136 13.20 -2.69 -2.42
N SER A 137 12.92 -1.88 -3.43
CA SER A 137 13.73 -0.71 -3.81
C SER A 137 12.81 0.48 -4.06
N SER A 138 13.33 1.56 -4.64
CA SER A 138 12.48 2.62 -5.16
C SER A 138 11.69 2.17 -6.40
N VAL A 139 12.13 1.11 -7.10
CA VAL A 139 11.47 0.59 -8.31
C VAL A 139 10.56 -0.60 -8.02
N TYR A 140 10.91 -1.43 -7.04
CA TYR A 140 10.22 -2.68 -6.76
C TYR A 140 9.59 -2.72 -5.37
N ASP A 141 8.46 -3.42 -5.26
CA ASP A 141 7.81 -3.68 -3.98
C ASP A 141 8.68 -4.57 -3.06
N ARG A 142 8.33 -4.57 -1.77
CA ARG A 142 8.82 -5.50 -0.76
C ARG A 142 8.42 -6.93 -1.12
N LYS A 143 9.33 -7.87 -0.88
CA LYS A 143 9.07 -9.32 -0.97
C LYS A 143 8.91 -9.92 0.41
N CYS A 144 7.95 -10.84 0.54
CA CYS A 144 7.65 -11.52 1.78
C CYS A 144 8.05 -13.00 1.71
N ARG A 145 8.16 -13.66 2.87
CA ARG A 145 8.32 -15.12 3.00
C ARG A 145 7.56 -15.65 4.21
N CYS A 146 7.29 -16.95 4.26
CA CYS A 146 6.76 -17.56 5.48
C CYS A 146 7.87 -17.84 6.50
N ASP A 147 7.51 -17.83 7.78
CA ASP A 147 8.35 -18.25 8.89
C ASP A 147 8.40 -19.78 8.99
N TYR A 148 9.31 -20.38 8.22
CA TYR A 148 9.52 -21.83 8.24
C TYR A 148 10.01 -22.35 9.60
N THR A 149 10.58 -21.50 10.46
CA THR A 149 11.02 -21.92 11.81
C THR A 149 9.83 -22.20 12.73
N LYS A 150 8.65 -21.69 12.37
CA LYS A 150 7.37 -21.93 13.03
C LYS A 150 6.45 -22.83 12.21
N ASN A 151 7.00 -23.59 11.26
CA ASN A 151 6.26 -24.48 10.36
C ASN A 151 5.22 -23.78 9.46
N PHE A 152 5.35 -22.47 9.23
CA PHE A 152 4.52 -21.80 8.23
C PHE A 152 5.02 -22.12 6.84
N SER A 153 4.09 -22.37 5.93
CA SER A 153 4.34 -22.54 4.51
C SER A 153 3.31 -21.78 3.70
N PHE A 154 3.64 -21.50 2.46
CA PHE A 154 2.77 -20.77 1.56
C PHE A 154 1.50 -21.56 1.22
N VAL A 155 0.34 -20.90 1.22
CA VAL A 155 -0.95 -21.53 0.89
C VAL A 155 -1.00 -21.98 -0.57
N SER A 156 -0.55 -21.12 -1.49
CA SER A 156 -0.50 -21.45 -2.92
C SER A 156 0.72 -22.29 -3.26
N THR A 157 0.49 -23.44 -3.91
CA THR A 157 1.55 -24.33 -4.44
C THR A 157 2.03 -23.93 -5.84
N LYS A 158 1.33 -23.01 -6.52
CA LYS A 158 1.67 -22.55 -7.88
C LYS A 158 2.58 -21.32 -7.85
N ARG A 159 3.70 -21.41 -7.13
CA ARG A 159 4.65 -20.30 -7.02
C ARG A 159 5.84 -20.50 -7.93
N ILE A 160 6.30 -19.38 -8.50
CA ILE A 160 7.50 -19.34 -9.32
C ILE A 160 8.74 -19.54 -8.44
N ASN A 161 8.70 -19.06 -7.20
CA ASN A 161 9.78 -19.21 -6.23
C ASN A 161 9.25 -19.74 -4.89
N MET A 162 9.92 -20.74 -4.31
CA MET A 162 9.54 -21.31 -3.02
C MET A 162 10.06 -20.51 -1.82
N CYS A 163 11.06 -19.65 -1.99
CA CYS A 163 11.76 -18.96 -0.91
C CYS A 163 11.15 -17.60 -0.54
N PHE A 164 10.47 -16.96 -1.49
CA PHE A 164 9.86 -15.65 -1.30
C PHE A 164 8.64 -15.51 -2.21
N CYS A 165 7.84 -14.48 -1.96
CA CYS A 165 6.73 -14.10 -2.80
C CYS A 165 6.73 -12.60 -3.08
N ASP A 166 6.16 -12.25 -4.22
CA ASP A 166 5.91 -10.88 -4.62
C ASP A 166 4.43 -10.53 -4.41
N PRO A 167 4.09 -9.83 -3.32
CA PRO A 167 2.69 -9.55 -2.99
C PRO A 167 1.98 -8.66 -4.02
N THR A 168 2.71 -8.00 -4.92
CA THR A 168 2.10 -7.26 -6.04
C THR A 168 1.53 -8.22 -7.10
N ASN A 169 2.10 -9.43 -7.22
CA ASN A 169 1.84 -10.36 -8.32
C ASN A 169 1.15 -11.66 -7.90
N GLU A 170 1.24 -12.06 -6.63
CA GLU A 170 0.70 -13.33 -6.15
C GLU A 170 0.22 -13.25 -4.69
N ASP A 171 -0.63 -14.20 -4.31
CA ASP A 171 -1.08 -14.37 -2.92
C ASP A 171 0.09 -14.88 -2.05
N CYS A 172 0.49 -14.06 -1.08
CA CYS A 172 1.57 -14.30 -0.14
C CYS A 172 1.13 -15.01 1.17
N SER A 173 -0.14 -15.39 1.31
CA SER A 173 -0.69 -16.01 2.52
C SER A 173 0.12 -17.22 3.00
N CYS A 174 0.29 -17.31 4.31
CA CYS A 174 0.97 -18.41 5.01
C CYS A 174 -0.02 -19.23 5.83
N HIS A 175 0.25 -20.53 5.97
CA HIS A 175 -0.49 -21.42 6.86
C HIS A 175 0.48 -22.35 7.57
N ILE A 176 0.11 -22.80 8.77
CA ILE A 176 0.89 -23.82 9.48
C ILE A 176 0.72 -25.14 8.72
N LYS A 177 1.82 -25.70 8.24
CA LYS A 177 1.83 -27.05 7.72
C LYS A 177 1.79 -28.00 8.91
N GLN A 178 0.64 -28.59 9.19
CA GLN A 178 0.59 -29.74 10.09
C GLN A 178 1.29 -30.89 9.37
N CYS A 179 2.38 -31.38 9.95
CA CYS A 179 2.90 -32.67 9.54
C CYS A 179 1.90 -33.73 10.00
N ASP A 180 1.42 -34.57 9.09
CA ASP A 180 0.73 -35.79 9.49
C ASP A 180 1.65 -36.54 10.46
N ASN A 181 1.11 -36.99 11.59
CA ASN A 181 1.84 -37.57 12.73
C ASN A 181 2.64 -38.87 12.40
N GLU A 182 2.90 -39.18 11.12
CA GLU A 182 3.48 -40.44 10.65
C GLU A 182 4.82 -40.29 9.92
N HIS A 183 5.40 -39.10 9.85
CA HIS A 183 6.75 -38.91 9.29
C HIS A 183 7.73 -38.40 10.34
N ILE A 184 8.16 -39.32 11.20
CA ILE A 184 9.38 -39.19 12.00
C ILE A 184 10.55 -39.15 11.02
N LEU A 185 11.25 -38.01 10.94
CA LEU A 185 12.58 -37.96 10.32
C LEU A 185 13.53 -38.75 11.21
N THR A 186 13.84 -39.98 10.83
CA THR A 186 14.99 -40.72 11.37
C THR A 186 16.30 -40.10 10.89
N PRO A 187 17.34 -40.08 11.74
CA PRO A 187 18.59 -39.33 11.54
C PRO A 187 19.37 -39.71 10.28
#